data_AF-A0A517VJG2-F1
#
_entry.id   AF-A0A517VJG2-F1
#
_cell.length_a   1.000
_cell.length_b   1.000
_cell.length_c   1.000
_cell.angle_alpha   90.00
_cell.angle_beta   90.00
_cell.angle_gamma   90.00
#
_symmetry.space_group_name_H-M   'P 1'
#
loop_
_entity.id
_entity.type
_entity.pdbx_description
1 polymer ?
#
loop_
_entity_poly.entity_id
_entity_poly.type
_entity_poly.pdbx_seq_one_letter_code
_entity_poly.pdbx_strand_id
1 'polypeptide(L)'
;MWRFLIPFLLSGSSLLAAEPVFDAIDYATPEKYLTAPASLGDQAKIKAQALTLKADTDQKTVSNVLDWMNASLKYQADLAYQWRNYDTVIGDGCYGGCADYAIACGVLLKSAGIPTVWVKTMDVPWIWTLKRGDAFQTWSGHVFLEVYLDGKWVLLDPGAKRVYLNYSPETRILPGNRFAYHKGNDPKTMIMSLQWEAWKQQTEAYFSKLDPRLLPVDTVASVVLGKTCFVIGNSPYYQKLTQLAQQKGLTVAKSFNTGYDTYLPLAKGHILYIATHEGQPTVPIATLEKYFPNAAAGIEPGQITIEGTQILFIELPREISINEKRNQLQQERKQLEQRKAKLLAK
;
A
#
# COMPACT_ATOMS: atom_id res chain seq x y z
N MET A 1 34.75 -47.11 -41.28
CA MET A 1 34.20 -45.74 -41.19
C MET A 1 33.13 -45.73 -40.11
N TRP A 2 33.41 -45.23 -38.91
CA TRP A 2 32.37 -44.78 -37.97
C TRP A 2 33.02 -43.72 -37.08
N ARG A 3 32.64 -42.47 -37.34
CA ARG A 3 33.01 -41.31 -36.54
C ARG A 3 32.01 -41.22 -35.40
N PHE A 4 32.46 -41.46 -34.17
CA PHE A 4 31.68 -41.10 -33.00
C PHE A 4 31.67 -39.57 -32.87
N LEU A 5 30.49 -39.00 -33.08
CA LEU A 5 30.14 -37.63 -32.68
C LEU A 5 30.09 -37.60 -31.15
N ILE A 6 31.05 -36.90 -30.54
CA ILE A 6 30.99 -36.52 -29.12
C ILE A 6 30.04 -35.31 -29.03
N PRO A 7 28.93 -35.39 -28.28
CA PRO A 7 28.11 -34.22 -28.03
C PRO A 7 28.85 -33.33 -27.03
N PHE A 8 29.24 -32.14 -27.47
CA PHE A 8 29.63 -31.05 -26.58
C PHE A 8 28.39 -30.65 -25.78
N LEU A 9 28.28 -31.16 -24.55
CA LEU A 9 27.39 -30.59 -23.54
C LEU A 9 27.97 -29.22 -23.17
N LEU A 10 27.47 -28.18 -23.83
CA LEU A 10 27.59 -26.81 -23.37
C LEU A 10 26.84 -26.73 -22.02
N SER A 11 27.59 -26.91 -20.93
CA SER A 11 27.15 -26.49 -19.60
C SER A 11 27.08 -24.97 -19.62
N GLY A 12 25.94 -24.46 -20.06
CA GLY A 12 25.55 -23.08 -19.80
C GLY A 12 25.58 -22.88 -18.31
N SER A 13 26.66 -22.28 -17.82
CA SER A 13 26.74 -21.73 -16.48
C SER A 13 25.72 -20.60 -16.44
N SER A 14 24.47 -20.95 -16.17
CA SER A 14 23.52 -19.98 -15.62
C SER A 14 24.18 -19.55 -14.32
N LEU A 15 24.85 -18.41 -14.35
CA LEU A 15 25.33 -17.70 -13.17
C LEU A 15 24.08 -17.35 -12.36
N LEU A 16 23.60 -18.31 -11.57
CA LEU A 16 22.55 -18.08 -10.60
C LEU A 16 23.06 -16.98 -9.69
N ALA A 17 22.30 -15.88 -9.62
CA ALA A 17 22.47 -14.84 -8.63
C ALA A 17 22.68 -15.49 -7.26
N ALA A 18 23.71 -15.06 -6.52
CA ALA A 18 23.99 -15.60 -5.18
C ALA A 18 22.71 -15.53 -4.32
N GLU A 19 22.41 -16.58 -3.55
CA GLU A 19 21.20 -16.61 -2.74
C GLU A 19 21.22 -15.49 -1.69
N PRO A 20 20.08 -14.80 -1.45
CA PRO A 20 19.99 -13.83 -0.38
C PRO A 20 20.29 -14.42 1.00
N VAL A 21 21.16 -13.76 1.77
CA VAL A 21 21.51 -14.17 3.14
C VAL A 21 21.16 -13.06 4.12
N PHE A 22 20.26 -13.34 5.07
CA PHE A 22 19.86 -12.36 6.08
C PHE A 22 20.87 -12.26 7.23
N ASP A 23 21.39 -13.39 7.69
CA ASP A 23 22.27 -13.50 8.86
C ASP A 23 23.77 -13.46 8.51
N ALA A 24 24.13 -12.72 7.46
CA ALA A 24 25.51 -12.68 6.92
C ALA A 24 26.47 -11.76 7.69
N ILE A 25 25.95 -10.93 8.60
CA ILE A 25 26.71 -9.85 9.24
C ILE A 25 27.26 -10.31 10.59
N ASP A 26 28.55 -10.10 10.79
CA ASP A 26 29.26 -10.29 12.05
C ASP A 26 29.11 -9.02 12.89
N TYR A 27 28.00 -8.92 13.61
CA TYR A 27 27.70 -7.75 14.44
C TYR A 27 28.66 -7.54 15.61
N ALA A 28 29.46 -8.56 15.98
CA ALA A 28 30.44 -8.48 17.06
C ALA A 28 31.73 -7.76 16.65
N THR A 29 31.99 -7.63 15.34
CA THR A 29 33.23 -7.05 14.82
C THR A 29 32.95 -5.88 13.85
N PRO A 30 32.34 -4.78 14.34
CA PRO A 30 31.83 -3.71 13.48
C PRO A 30 32.91 -3.05 12.61
N GLU A 31 34.15 -2.97 13.06
CA GLU A 31 35.28 -2.40 12.32
C GLU A 31 35.53 -3.06 10.95
N LYS A 32 35.09 -4.31 10.75
CA LYS A 32 35.12 -4.99 9.43
C LYS A 32 34.31 -4.23 8.37
N TYR A 33 33.35 -3.43 8.81
CA TYR A 33 32.41 -2.70 7.95
C TYR A 33 32.76 -1.22 7.84
N LEU A 34 34.01 -0.82 8.05
CA LEU A 34 34.49 0.56 7.85
C LEU A 34 34.94 0.84 6.40
N THR A 35 35.33 -0.19 5.65
CA THR A 35 35.87 -0.01 4.30
C THR A 35 34.78 -0.24 3.26
N ALA A 36 34.60 0.73 2.37
CA ALA A 36 33.71 0.57 1.22
C ALA A 36 34.38 -0.35 0.18
N PRO A 37 33.66 -1.34 -0.37
CA PRO A 37 34.17 -2.15 -1.47
C PRO A 37 34.61 -1.30 -2.67
N ALA A 38 35.64 -1.76 -3.41
CA ALA A 38 36.14 -1.08 -4.60
C ALA A 38 35.09 -0.95 -5.72
N SER A 39 34.07 -1.81 -5.72
CA SER A 39 32.92 -1.74 -6.62
C SER A 39 32.09 -0.46 -6.45
N LEU A 40 32.21 0.23 -5.30
CA LEU A 40 31.38 1.37 -4.95
C LEU A 40 32.01 2.72 -5.28
N GLY A 41 33.27 2.78 -5.72
CA GLY A 41 33.90 4.01 -6.22
C GLY A 41 35.33 4.23 -5.73
N ASP A 42 35.90 5.37 -6.14
CA ASP A 42 37.24 5.82 -5.81
C ASP A 42 37.36 6.15 -4.30
N GLN A 43 38.09 5.29 -3.59
CA GLN A 43 38.24 5.36 -2.15
C GLN A 43 38.88 6.68 -1.66
N ALA A 44 39.79 7.27 -2.44
CA ALA A 44 40.45 8.50 -2.05
C ALA A 44 39.48 9.69 -2.14
N LYS A 45 38.70 9.76 -3.23
CA LYS A 45 37.68 10.80 -3.40
C LYS A 45 36.57 10.70 -2.37
N ILE A 46 36.08 9.48 -2.14
CA ILE A 46 35.07 9.21 -1.11
C ILE A 46 35.57 9.67 0.25
N LYS A 47 36.78 9.25 0.64
CA LYS A 47 37.35 9.60 1.95
C LYS A 47 37.55 11.10 2.11
N ALA A 48 38.02 11.79 1.07
CA ALA A 48 38.16 13.24 1.09
C ALA A 48 36.80 13.92 1.34
N GLN A 49 35.74 13.53 0.63
CA GLN A 49 34.40 14.08 0.84
C GLN A 49 33.88 13.74 2.25
N ALA A 50 33.99 12.48 2.69
CA ALA A 50 33.49 12.04 3.98
C ALA A 50 34.15 12.77 5.15
N LEU A 51 35.46 13.08 5.06
CA LEU A 51 36.17 13.85 6.08
C LEU A 51 35.61 15.27 6.26
N THR A 52 35.10 15.90 5.20
CA THR A 52 34.46 17.24 5.31
C THR A 52 33.10 17.19 6.03
N LEU A 53 32.47 16.02 6.07
CA LEU A 53 31.15 15.80 6.65
C LEU A 53 31.22 15.24 8.08
N LYS A 54 32.37 14.66 8.44
CA LYS A 54 32.65 14.10 9.75
C LYS A 54 32.56 15.18 10.84
N ALA A 55 31.92 14.83 11.94
CA ALA A 55 31.78 15.65 13.14
C ALA A 55 32.31 14.91 14.37
N ASP A 56 32.28 15.58 15.52
CA ASP A 56 32.74 15.03 16.81
C ASP A 56 31.86 13.89 17.34
N THR A 57 30.63 13.76 16.82
CA THR A 57 29.70 12.68 17.17
C THR A 57 29.19 11.95 15.94
N ASP A 58 28.90 10.66 16.10
CA ASP A 58 28.37 9.81 15.03
C ASP A 58 27.02 10.32 14.52
N GLN A 59 26.12 10.72 15.42
CA GLN A 59 24.81 11.26 15.05
C GLN A 59 24.92 12.55 14.24
N LYS A 60 25.84 13.45 14.62
CA LYS A 60 26.05 14.69 13.86
C LYS A 60 26.68 14.40 12.49
N THR A 61 27.59 13.43 12.41
CA THR A 61 28.14 12.96 11.13
C THR A 61 27.03 12.41 10.22
N VAL A 62 26.12 11.57 10.74
CA VAL A 62 24.97 11.06 9.99
C VAL A 62 24.09 12.21 9.48
N SER A 63 23.76 13.18 10.35
CA SER A 63 22.99 14.37 9.94
C SER A 63 23.69 15.15 8.83
N ASN A 64 24.98 15.44 8.97
CA ASN A 64 25.76 16.19 7.98
C ASN A 64 25.77 15.48 6.63
N VAL A 65 25.95 14.16 6.61
CA VAL A 65 25.91 13.35 5.38
C VAL A 65 24.55 13.45 4.70
N LEU A 66 23.46 13.22 5.45
CA LEU A 66 22.10 13.27 4.89
C LEU A 66 21.72 14.67 4.40
N ASP A 67 22.16 15.72 5.10
CA ASP A 67 21.89 17.10 4.72
C ASP A 67 22.67 17.52 3.47
N TRP A 68 23.96 17.14 3.38
CA TRP A 68 24.75 17.32 2.18
C TRP A 68 24.15 16.59 0.99
N MET A 69 23.80 15.31 1.13
CA MET A 69 23.18 14.54 0.04
C MET A 69 21.88 15.15 -0.44
N ASN A 70 21.02 15.61 0.48
CA ASN A 70 19.76 16.27 0.14
C ASN A 70 19.97 17.62 -0.57
N ALA A 71 21.05 18.35 -0.25
CA ALA A 71 21.38 19.61 -0.91
C ALA A 71 22.05 19.40 -2.28
N SER A 72 22.83 18.32 -2.43
CA SER A 72 23.68 18.07 -3.60
C SER A 72 23.04 17.19 -4.66
N LEU A 73 22.08 16.32 -4.30
CA LEU A 73 21.51 15.34 -5.22
C LEU A 73 20.05 15.65 -5.54
N LYS A 74 19.73 15.63 -6.84
CA LYS A 74 18.34 15.74 -7.34
C LYS A 74 17.75 14.36 -7.63
N TYR A 75 16.45 14.21 -7.44
CA TYR A 75 15.75 12.97 -7.81
C TYR A 75 15.51 12.87 -9.32
N GLN A 76 15.84 11.73 -9.92
CA GLN A 76 15.64 11.41 -11.35
C GLN A 76 15.22 9.96 -11.54
N ALA A 77 13.90 9.69 -11.49
CA ALA A 77 13.33 8.35 -11.45
C ALA A 77 13.71 7.43 -12.63
N ASP A 78 14.03 8.01 -13.78
CA ASP A 78 14.50 7.35 -15.00
C ASP A 78 15.84 6.61 -14.82
N LEU A 79 16.59 6.93 -13.76
CA LEU A 79 17.87 6.29 -13.43
C LEU A 79 17.75 5.17 -12.40
N ALA A 80 16.54 4.83 -11.91
CA ALA A 80 16.32 3.95 -10.76
C ALA A 80 16.78 2.48 -10.93
N TYR A 81 17.07 2.04 -12.15
CA TYR A 81 17.15 0.61 -12.52
C TYR A 81 18.44 0.23 -13.25
N GLN A 82 19.42 1.12 -13.30
CA GLN A 82 20.73 0.88 -13.90
C GLN A 82 21.82 0.97 -12.84
N TRP A 83 22.85 0.13 -12.96
CA TRP A 83 23.94 0.10 -11.97
C TRP A 83 24.67 1.43 -11.93
N ARG A 84 24.71 2.03 -10.74
CA ARG A 84 25.43 3.27 -10.46
C ARG A 84 26.12 3.11 -9.11
N ASN A 85 27.40 3.48 -9.06
CA ASN A 85 28.16 3.50 -7.82
C ASN A 85 28.19 4.93 -7.24
N TYR A 86 28.93 5.15 -6.15
CA TYR A 86 29.05 6.47 -5.55
C TYR A 86 29.55 7.52 -6.56
N ASP A 87 30.62 7.22 -7.30
CA ASP A 87 31.22 8.19 -8.23
C ASP A 87 30.24 8.62 -9.32
N THR A 88 29.44 7.70 -9.85
CA THR A 88 28.40 8.01 -10.83
C THR A 88 27.30 8.87 -10.23
N VAL A 89 26.77 8.49 -9.06
CA VAL A 89 25.68 9.24 -8.40
C VAL A 89 26.10 10.68 -8.07
N ILE A 90 27.33 10.85 -7.55
CA ILE A 90 27.85 12.18 -7.22
C ILE A 90 28.22 12.97 -8.47
N GLY A 91 28.83 12.33 -9.48
CA GLY A 91 29.22 12.98 -10.73
C GLY A 91 28.02 13.54 -11.51
N ASP A 92 26.91 12.81 -11.54
CA ASP A 92 25.68 13.24 -12.20
C ASP A 92 24.86 14.23 -11.34
N GLY A 93 25.15 14.33 -10.04
CA GLY A 93 24.41 15.18 -9.10
C GLY A 93 22.96 14.73 -8.89
N CYS A 94 22.67 13.44 -9.09
CA CYS A 94 21.31 12.91 -8.99
C CYS A 94 21.24 11.44 -8.55
N TYR A 95 20.14 11.09 -7.88
CA TYR A 95 19.81 9.72 -7.49
C TYR A 95 18.51 9.27 -8.17
N GLY A 96 18.47 8.01 -8.59
CA GLY A 96 17.31 7.43 -9.27
C GLY A 96 16.32 6.73 -8.35
N GLY A 97 16.77 6.21 -7.22
CA GLY A 97 15.92 5.50 -6.27
C GLY A 97 16.58 5.28 -4.92
N CYS A 98 15.91 4.50 -4.07
CA CYS A 98 16.39 4.21 -2.72
C CYS A 98 17.76 3.53 -2.69
N ALA A 99 18.08 2.69 -3.69
CA ALA A 99 19.36 2.01 -3.79
C ALA A 99 20.53 2.99 -4.05
N ASP A 100 20.40 3.94 -4.99
CA ASP A 100 21.41 4.99 -5.24
C ASP A 100 21.67 5.79 -3.96
N TYR A 101 20.59 6.26 -3.33
CA TYR A 101 20.68 7.09 -2.13
C TYR A 101 21.28 6.31 -0.94
N ALA A 102 20.94 5.03 -0.78
CA ALA A 102 21.54 4.18 0.25
C ALA A 102 23.01 3.87 -0.04
N ILE A 103 23.41 3.65 -1.30
CA ILE A 103 24.82 3.46 -1.69
C ILE A 103 25.63 4.70 -1.34
N ALA A 104 25.18 5.88 -1.78
CA ALA A 104 25.91 7.12 -1.55
C ALA A 104 26.06 7.42 -0.04
N CYS A 105 24.96 7.25 0.73
CA CYS A 105 24.97 7.44 2.17
C CYS A 105 25.90 6.46 2.88
N GLY A 106 25.76 5.15 2.61
CA GLY A 106 26.54 4.12 3.29
C GLY A 106 28.03 4.22 3.02
N VAL A 107 28.41 4.59 1.79
CA VAL A 107 29.81 4.80 1.40
C VAL A 107 30.44 5.98 2.16
N LEU A 108 29.72 7.11 2.27
CA LEU A 108 30.18 8.27 3.03
C LEU A 108 30.32 7.97 4.53
N LEU A 109 29.34 7.28 5.11
CA LEU A 109 29.37 6.93 6.54
C LEU A 109 30.55 6.00 6.87
N LYS A 110 30.75 4.95 6.07
CA LYS A 110 31.94 4.07 6.14
C LYS A 110 33.23 4.87 6.19
N SER A 111 33.43 5.75 5.19
CA SER A 111 34.65 6.54 5.07
C SER A 111 34.78 7.67 6.11
N ALA A 112 33.69 8.07 6.76
CA ALA A 112 33.71 8.96 7.93
C ALA A 112 34.08 8.21 9.23
N GLY A 113 34.15 6.88 9.19
CA GLY A 113 34.52 6.03 10.32
C GLY A 113 33.34 5.39 11.03
N ILE A 114 32.15 5.37 10.40
CA ILE A 114 30.94 4.73 10.96
C ILE A 114 30.73 3.38 10.25
N PRO A 115 30.87 2.25 10.96
CA PRO A 115 30.56 0.95 10.42
C PRO A 115 29.15 0.89 9.86
N THR A 116 29.00 0.44 8.62
CA THR A 116 27.71 0.44 7.91
C THR A 116 27.53 -0.82 7.07
N VAL A 117 26.34 -1.39 7.04
CA VAL A 117 25.96 -2.47 6.11
C VAL A 117 24.62 -2.15 5.46
N TRP A 118 24.36 -2.72 4.28
CA TRP A 118 23.11 -2.52 3.56
C TRP A 118 22.12 -3.62 3.91
N VAL A 119 20.84 -3.26 4.00
CA VAL A 119 19.72 -4.18 4.23
C VAL A 119 18.73 -4.04 3.10
N LYS A 120 18.58 -5.12 2.33
CA LYS A 120 17.64 -5.22 1.22
C LYS A 120 16.30 -5.74 1.71
N THR A 121 15.23 -5.05 1.32
CA THR A 121 13.86 -5.40 1.74
C THR A 121 12.91 -5.49 0.55
N MET A 122 11.84 -6.26 0.72
CA MET A 122 10.65 -6.20 -0.13
C MET A 122 9.45 -5.85 0.73
N ASP A 123 8.49 -5.12 0.17
CA ASP A 123 7.28 -4.77 0.88
C ASP A 123 6.43 -6.03 1.12
N VAL A 124 5.97 -6.25 2.35
CA VAL A 124 5.16 -7.42 2.72
C VAL A 124 3.90 -7.56 1.84
N PRO A 125 3.16 -6.47 1.51
CA PRO A 125 2.05 -6.56 0.56
C PRO A 125 2.45 -7.11 -0.80
N TRP A 126 3.61 -6.73 -1.35
CA TRP A 126 4.09 -7.25 -2.63
C TRP A 126 4.39 -8.75 -2.54
N ILE A 127 5.01 -9.20 -1.44
CA ILE A 127 5.30 -10.62 -1.22
C ILE A 127 4.01 -11.44 -1.19
N TRP A 128 2.96 -10.94 -0.51
CA TRP A 128 1.67 -11.60 -0.48
C TRP A 128 0.99 -11.64 -1.85
N THR A 129 1.02 -10.55 -2.62
CA THR A 129 0.53 -10.51 -4.00
C THR A 129 1.22 -11.56 -4.87
N LEU A 130 2.56 -11.68 -4.79
CA LEU A 130 3.31 -12.73 -5.48
C LEU A 130 2.84 -14.13 -5.04
N LYS A 131 2.72 -14.38 -3.73
CA LYS A 131 2.34 -15.70 -3.19
C LYS A 131 0.93 -16.14 -3.56
N ARG A 132 -0.01 -15.20 -3.73
CA ARG A 132 -1.37 -15.48 -4.19
C ARG A 132 -1.45 -15.71 -5.70
N GLY A 133 -0.40 -15.38 -6.45
CA GLY A 133 -0.41 -15.41 -7.92
C GLY A 133 -1.18 -14.24 -8.53
N ASP A 134 -1.38 -13.17 -7.76
CA ASP A 134 -2.06 -11.96 -8.22
C ASP A 134 -1.15 -11.14 -9.14
N ALA A 135 -1.75 -10.42 -10.09
CA ALA A 135 -1.01 -9.46 -10.91
C ALA A 135 -0.54 -8.26 -10.08
N PHE A 136 0.70 -7.80 -10.30
CA PHE A 136 1.24 -6.57 -9.74
C PHE A 136 1.81 -5.67 -10.84
N GLN A 137 1.75 -4.36 -10.64
CA GLN A 137 2.21 -3.37 -11.62
C GLN A 137 3.72 -3.12 -11.57
N THR A 138 4.31 -3.23 -10.37
CA THR A 138 5.74 -2.95 -10.15
C THR A 138 6.28 -3.78 -9.00
N TRP A 139 7.60 -3.96 -8.99
CA TRP A 139 8.32 -4.48 -7.83
C TRP A 139 8.41 -3.39 -6.76
N SER A 140 8.21 -3.77 -5.50
CA SER A 140 8.10 -2.83 -4.39
C SER A 140 8.96 -3.27 -3.22
N GLY A 141 9.94 -2.45 -2.88
CA GLY A 141 10.88 -2.69 -1.78
C GLY A 141 11.64 -1.43 -1.42
N HIS A 142 12.55 -1.56 -0.45
CA HIS A 142 13.37 -0.46 0.04
C HIS A 142 14.75 -0.93 0.46
N VAL A 143 15.69 0.00 0.56
CA VAL A 143 17.03 -0.26 1.08
C VAL A 143 17.23 0.56 2.34
N PHE A 144 17.52 -0.12 3.44
CA PHE A 144 17.96 0.51 4.69
C PHE A 144 19.47 0.32 4.86
N LEU A 145 20.03 1.06 5.81
CA LEU A 145 21.37 0.86 6.32
C LEU A 145 21.28 0.42 7.77
N GLU A 146 22.13 -0.50 8.19
CA GLU A 146 22.46 -0.68 9.60
C GLU A 146 23.78 0.01 9.86
N VAL A 147 23.81 0.88 10.87
CA VAL A 147 24.96 1.70 11.20
C VAL A 147 25.32 1.51 12.67
N TYR A 148 26.61 1.42 12.98
CA TYR A 148 27.09 1.29 14.36
C TYR A 148 27.38 2.67 14.93
N LEU A 149 26.50 3.16 15.81
CA LEU A 149 26.61 4.47 16.46
C LEU A 149 26.72 4.28 17.97
N ASP A 150 27.66 4.97 18.60
CA ASP A 150 27.81 4.99 20.07
C ASP A 150 27.78 3.59 20.72
N GLY A 151 28.45 2.61 20.10
CA GLY A 151 28.55 1.25 20.63
C GLY A 151 27.36 0.33 20.34
N LYS A 152 26.43 0.71 19.45
CA LYS A 152 25.29 -0.14 19.07
C LYS A 152 24.92 -0.06 17.59
N TRP A 153 24.45 -1.18 17.05
CA TRP A 153 23.84 -1.21 15.72
C TRP A 153 22.43 -0.62 15.77
N VAL A 154 22.16 0.33 14.88
CA VAL A 154 20.85 0.94 14.70
C VAL A 154 20.46 0.93 13.24
N LEU A 155 19.16 0.99 12.96
CA LEU A 155 18.66 1.09 11.59
C LEU A 155 18.60 2.55 11.16
N LEU A 156 19.09 2.84 9.97
CA LEU A 156 19.00 4.13 9.30
C LEU A 156 18.19 3.98 8.01
N ASP A 157 17.16 4.80 7.89
CA ASP A 157 16.47 5.05 6.62
C ASP A 157 17.00 6.38 6.05
N PRO A 158 17.91 6.33 5.07
CA PRO A 158 18.50 7.55 4.52
C PRO A 158 17.46 8.37 3.76
N GLY A 159 16.53 7.74 3.05
CA GLY A 159 15.48 8.42 2.29
C GLY A 159 14.48 9.16 3.18
N ALA A 160 14.20 8.63 4.37
CA ALA A 160 13.32 9.27 5.35
C ALA A 160 14.07 10.16 6.37
N LYS A 161 15.40 10.27 6.26
CA LYS A 161 16.29 10.92 7.25
C LYS A 161 15.98 10.50 8.69
N ARG A 162 15.83 9.19 8.93
CA ARG A 162 15.38 8.67 10.22
C ARG A 162 16.27 7.55 10.74
N VAL A 163 16.66 7.67 12.01
CA VAL A 163 17.38 6.63 12.76
C VAL A 163 16.41 5.96 13.74
N TYR A 164 16.42 4.63 13.78
CA TYR A 164 15.61 3.82 14.70
C TYR A 164 16.52 3.25 15.79
N LEU A 165 16.58 3.93 16.94
CA LEU A 165 17.53 3.65 18.01
C LEU A 165 17.27 2.34 18.79
N ASN A 166 16.05 1.81 18.70
CA ASN A 166 15.59 0.57 19.35
C ASN A 166 15.44 -0.57 18.33
N TYR A 167 16.32 -0.58 17.32
CA TYR A 167 16.38 -1.62 16.31
C TYR A 167 17.11 -2.86 16.84
N SER A 168 16.64 -4.06 16.47
CA SER A 168 17.36 -5.31 16.67
C SER A 168 17.76 -5.87 15.30
N PRO A 169 19.05 -6.22 15.10
CA PRO A 169 19.53 -6.86 13.87
C PRO A 169 18.74 -8.12 13.46
N GLU A 170 18.18 -8.85 14.41
CA GLU A 170 17.42 -10.07 14.15
C GLU A 170 16.02 -9.79 13.58
N THR A 171 15.58 -8.52 13.62
CA THR A 171 14.26 -8.11 13.16
C THR A 171 14.17 -8.16 11.64
N ARG A 172 13.24 -8.98 11.13
CA ARG A 172 12.95 -9.09 9.69
C ARG A 172 11.89 -8.11 9.19
N ILE A 173 11.02 -7.61 10.06
CA ILE A 173 9.97 -6.66 9.67
C ILE A 173 10.41 -5.24 10.03
N LEU A 174 10.80 -4.51 9.00
CA LEU A 174 11.30 -3.15 9.10
C LEU A 174 10.18 -2.12 8.87
N PRO A 175 10.42 -0.84 9.22
CA PRO A 175 9.44 0.23 9.09
C PRO A 175 8.78 0.30 7.70
N GLY A 176 7.46 0.50 7.69
CA GLY A 176 6.65 0.45 6.47
C GLY A 176 6.22 -0.97 6.08
N ASN A 177 6.27 -1.93 7.00
CA ASN A 177 5.91 -3.34 6.77
C ASN A 177 6.77 -3.98 5.66
N ARG A 178 8.09 -3.88 5.83
CA ARG A 178 9.07 -4.34 4.83
C ARG A 178 9.84 -5.53 5.35
N PHE A 179 9.88 -6.60 4.59
CA PHE A 179 10.59 -7.83 4.94
C PHE A 179 12.05 -7.75 4.51
N ALA A 180 12.97 -7.71 5.45
CA ALA A 180 14.41 -7.79 5.23
C ALA A 180 14.83 -9.23 4.92
N TYR A 181 15.48 -9.41 3.77
CA TYR A 181 15.82 -10.74 3.24
C TYR A 181 17.28 -10.90 2.82
N HIS A 182 18.04 -9.80 2.70
CA HIS A 182 19.48 -9.86 2.42
C HIS A 182 20.19 -8.72 3.15
N LYS A 183 21.29 -9.04 3.84
CA LYS A 183 22.21 -8.05 4.40
C LYS A 183 23.62 -8.26 3.87
N GLY A 184 24.38 -7.19 3.69
CA GLY A 184 25.74 -7.33 3.19
C GLY A 184 26.53 -6.03 3.13
N ASN A 185 27.81 -6.20 2.80
CA ASN A 185 28.78 -5.11 2.73
C ASN A 185 28.97 -4.54 1.32
N ASP A 186 28.54 -5.25 0.28
CA ASP A 186 28.68 -4.81 -1.12
C ASP A 186 27.33 -4.88 -1.86
N PRO A 187 26.64 -3.75 -2.06
CA PRO A 187 25.43 -3.65 -2.87
C PRO A 187 25.52 -4.30 -4.26
N LYS A 188 26.70 -4.30 -4.90
CA LYS A 188 26.89 -4.89 -6.23
C LYS A 188 26.74 -6.41 -6.19
N THR A 189 27.33 -7.06 -5.19
CA THR A 189 27.23 -8.52 -5.03
C THR A 189 25.90 -8.94 -4.42
N MET A 190 25.29 -8.06 -3.62
CA MET A 190 23.96 -8.29 -3.07
C MET A 190 22.84 -8.26 -4.11
N ILE A 191 23.09 -7.69 -5.29
CA ILE A 191 22.11 -7.51 -6.39
C ILE A 191 20.95 -6.62 -5.91
N MET A 192 21.11 -5.31 -6.05
CA MET A 192 20.09 -4.30 -5.71
C MET A 192 19.17 -4.01 -6.91
N SER A 193 18.15 -3.16 -6.73
CA SER A 193 17.22 -2.75 -7.80
C SER A 193 17.91 -2.10 -9.00
N LEU A 194 19.12 -1.56 -8.81
CA LEU A 194 19.99 -1.03 -9.86
C LEU A 194 20.49 -2.11 -10.84
N GLN A 195 20.34 -3.39 -10.49
CA GLN A 195 20.61 -4.54 -11.33
C GLN A 195 19.29 -5.20 -11.72
N TRP A 196 18.39 -4.41 -12.31
CA TRP A 196 16.94 -4.66 -12.41
C TRP A 196 16.54 -6.09 -12.75
N GLU A 197 16.98 -6.63 -13.89
CA GLU A 197 16.58 -7.96 -14.34
C GLU A 197 17.07 -9.07 -13.40
N ALA A 198 18.32 -8.99 -12.95
CA ALA A 198 18.88 -9.95 -11.99
C ALA A 198 18.19 -9.86 -10.62
N TRP A 199 17.83 -8.65 -10.19
CA TRP A 199 17.13 -8.43 -8.93
C TRP A 199 15.70 -8.98 -8.97
N LYS A 200 14.97 -8.78 -10.08
CA LYS A 200 13.63 -9.38 -10.27
C LYS A 200 13.68 -10.91 -10.20
N GLN A 201 14.61 -11.52 -10.94
CA GLN A 201 14.79 -12.97 -10.93
C GLN A 201 15.14 -13.50 -9.53
N GLN A 202 16.06 -12.85 -8.82
CA GLN A 202 16.45 -13.26 -7.47
C GLN A 202 15.31 -13.10 -6.46
N THR A 203 14.58 -11.98 -6.52
CA THR A 203 13.44 -11.73 -5.61
C THR A 203 12.31 -12.71 -5.85
N GLU A 204 11.90 -12.92 -7.10
CA GLU A 204 10.87 -13.88 -7.44
C GLU A 204 11.25 -15.30 -7.00
N ALA A 205 12.48 -15.74 -7.29
CA ALA A 205 12.96 -17.06 -6.90
C ALA A 205 13.00 -17.26 -5.37
N TYR A 206 13.45 -16.25 -4.63
CA TYR A 206 13.50 -16.29 -3.17
C TYR A 206 12.10 -16.29 -2.55
N PHE A 207 11.24 -15.31 -2.91
CA PHE A 207 9.94 -15.12 -2.27
C PHE A 207 8.90 -16.16 -2.68
N SER A 208 9.04 -16.79 -3.84
CA SER A 208 8.23 -17.96 -4.23
C SER A 208 8.46 -19.14 -3.27
N LYS A 209 9.67 -19.30 -2.74
CA LYS A 209 10.05 -20.39 -1.82
C LYS A 209 9.99 -20.01 -0.34
N LEU A 210 9.89 -18.71 -0.01
CA LEU A 210 9.87 -18.23 1.38
C LEU A 210 8.74 -18.88 2.18
N ASP A 211 9.04 -19.35 3.39
CA ASP A 211 8.03 -19.82 4.33
C ASP A 211 7.06 -18.68 4.72
N PRO A 212 5.76 -18.77 4.40
CA PRO A 212 4.80 -17.72 4.74
C PRO A 212 4.67 -17.45 6.25
N ARG A 213 5.06 -18.40 7.12
CA ARG A 213 5.04 -18.20 8.58
C ARG A 213 6.00 -17.11 9.06
N LEU A 214 6.96 -16.71 8.22
CA LEU A 214 7.87 -15.61 8.50
C LEU A 214 7.25 -14.24 8.20
N LEU A 215 6.11 -14.20 7.51
CA LEU A 215 5.45 -12.96 7.12
C LEU A 215 4.40 -12.55 8.16
N PRO A 216 4.16 -11.24 8.34
CA PRO A 216 2.97 -10.74 9.00
C PRO A 216 1.71 -11.24 8.31
N VAL A 217 0.60 -11.23 9.05
CA VAL A 217 -0.72 -11.66 8.57
C VAL A 217 -1.09 -10.96 7.26
N ASP A 218 -1.61 -11.72 6.30
CA ASP A 218 -2.20 -11.19 5.07
C ASP A 218 -3.54 -10.52 5.37
N THR A 219 -3.53 -9.21 5.58
CA THR A 219 -4.75 -8.44 5.84
C THR A 219 -5.63 -8.29 4.60
N VAL A 220 -5.09 -8.48 3.39
CA VAL A 220 -5.85 -8.37 2.13
C VAL A 220 -6.74 -9.59 1.94
N ALA A 221 -6.25 -10.78 2.31
CA ALA A 221 -7.04 -12.01 2.31
C ALA A 221 -7.98 -12.15 3.52
N SER A 222 -8.19 -11.08 4.31
CA SER A 222 -9.08 -11.13 5.47
C SER A 222 -10.55 -11.18 5.07
N VAL A 223 -11.34 -11.95 5.81
CA VAL A 223 -12.81 -11.98 5.66
C VAL A 223 -13.42 -11.21 6.82
N VAL A 224 -14.17 -10.16 6.52
CA VAL A 224 -14.93 -9.41 7.53
C VAL A 224 -16.16 -10.24 7.92
N LEU A 225 -16.18 -10.78 9.14
CA LEU A 225 -17.29 -11.59 9.64
C LEU A 225 -18.53 -10.77 10.03
N GLY A 226 -18.37 -9.46 10.23
CA GLY A 226 -19.50 -8.55 10.48
C GLY A 226 -20.25 -8.23 9.20
N LYS A 227 -21.56 -8.49 9.17
CA LYS A 227 -22.42 -7.96 8.09
C LYS A 227 -22.50 -6.45 8.21
N THR A 228 -21.88 -5.72 7.29
CA THR A 228 -22.07 -4.28 7.18
C THR A 228 -23.38 -3.98 6.45
N CYS A 229 -23.90 -2.78 6.66
CA CYS A 229 -25.11 -2.30 5.98
C CYS A 229 -24.75 -1.24 4.94
N PHE A 230 -25.21 -1.44 3.72
CA PHE A 230 -25.24 -0.44 2.66
C PHE A 230 -26.64 0.16 2.62
N VAL A 231 -26.72 1.48 2.44
CA VAL A 231 -27.99 2.21 2.50
C VAL A 231 -28.19 2.96 1.20
N ILE A 232 -29.32 2.71 0.54
CA ILE A 232 -29.77 3.42 -0.65
C ILE A 232 -30.98 4.29 -0.30
N GLY A 233 -30.86 5.60 -0.52
CA GLY A 233 -31.99 6.51 -0.35
C GLY A 233 -31.61 7.96 -0.62
N ASN A 234 -32.57 8.77 -1.04
CA ASN A 234 -32.38 10.21 -1.17
C ASN A 234 -32.33 10.89 0.20
N SER A 235 -31.79 12.11 0.29
CA SER A 235 -31.91 12.92 1.51
C SER A 235 -33.38 13.29 1.74
N PRO A 236 -33.91 13.25 2.98
CA PRO A 236 -33.25 12.86 4.24
C PRO A 236 -33.36 11.35 4.58
N TYR A 237 -33.96 10.55 3.71
CA TYR A 237 -34.29 9.15 3.95
C TYR A 237 -33.09 8.25 4.23
N TYR A 238 -31.95 8.44 3.56
CA TYR A 238 -30.77 7.62 3.87
C TYR A 238 -30.27 7.85 5.30
N GLN A 239 -30.48 9.04 5.89
CA GLN A 239 -30.08 9.31 7.28
C GLN A 239 -30.96 8.49 8.25
N LYS A 240 -32.27 8.42 7.98
CA LYS A 240 -33.21 7.59 8.74
C LYS A 240 -32.85 6.10 8.63
N LEU A 241 -32.52 5.63 7.43
CA LEU A 241 -32.10 4.25 7.21
C LEU A 241 -30.75 3.92 7.87
N THR A 242 -29.80 4.84 7.86
CA THR A 242 -28.52 4.71 8.58
C THR A 242 -28.75 4.58 10.08
N GLN A 243 -29.60 5.43 10.66
CA GLN A 243 -29.97 5.33 12.07
C GLN A 243 -30.66 4.00 12.40
N LEU A 244 -31.58 3.56 11.54
CA LEU A 244 -32.26 2.27 11.70
C LEU A 244 -31.28 1.10 11.68
N ALA A 245 -30.31 1.10 10.75
CA ALA A 245 -29.27 0.09 10.69
C ALA A 245 -28.41 0.07 11.97
N GLN A 246 -27.99 1.26 12.45
CA GLN A 246 -27.22 1.41 13.68
C GLN A 246 -27.99 0.94 14.92
N GLN A 247 -29.29 1.25 15.03
CA GLN A 247 -30.15 0.77 16.11
C GLN A 247 -30.27 -0.76 16.14
N LYS A 248 -30.12 -1.42 14.99
CA LYS A 248 -30.07 -2.88 14.87
C LYS A 248 -28.67 -3.47 15.08
N GLY A 249 -27.70 -2.66 15.52
CA GLY A 249 -26.32 -3.08 15.75
C GLY A 249 -25.50 -3.28 14.48
N LEU A 250 -25.95 -2.76 13.33
CA LEU A 250 -25.24 -2.86 12.06
C LEU A 250 -24.27 -1.68 11.88
N THR A 251 -23.06 -1.99 11.42
CA THR A 251 -22.12 -0.97 10.96
C THR A 251 -22.48 -0.55 9.53
N VAL A 252 -22.85 0.71 9.33
CA VAL A 252 -23.17 1.23 7.99
C VAL A 252 -21.88 1.52 7.24
N ALA A 253 -21.59 0.75 6.19
CA ALA A 253 -20.40 0.91 5.37
C ALA A 253 -20.50 2.13 4.43
N LYS A 254 -21.68 2.33 3.82
CA LYS A 254 -21.90 3.44 2.89
C LYS A 254 -23.39 3.76 2.75
N SER A 255 -23.71 5.05 2.69
CA SER A 255 -24.99 5.56 2.22
C SER A 255 -24.82 6.23 0.86
N PHE A 256 -25.70 5.95 -0.11
CA PHE A 256 -25.60 6.47 -1.47
C PHE A 256 -26.95 6.49 -2.19
N ASN A 257 -27.12 7.34 -3.19
CA ASN A 257 -28.28 7.39 -4.10
C ASN A 257 -27.87 7.59 -5.57
N THR A 258 -26.57 7.53 -5.81
CA THR A 258 -25.90 7.66 -7.12
C THR A 258 -24.62 6.80 -7.06
N GLY A 259 -23.95 6.61 -8.19
CA GLY A 259 -22.73 5.78 -8.24
C GLY A 259 -23.00 4.28 -8.03
N TYR A 260 -24.18 3.80 -8.44
CA TYR A 260 -24.62 2.42 -8.23
C TYR A 260 -23.62 1.37 -8.71
N ASP A 261 -23.00 1.59 -9.87
CA ASP A 261 -22.03 0.66 -10.45
C ASP A 261 -20.75 0.49 -9.60
N THR A 262 -20.44 1.47 -8.75
CA THR A 262 -19.32 1.41 -7.80
C THR A 262 -19.72 0.69 -6.51
N TYR A 263 -20.91 0.97 -5.99
CA TYR A 263 -21.26 0.57 -4.61
C TYR A 263 -22.11 -0.71 -4.52
N LEU A 264 -22.94 -1.04 -5.52
CA LEU A 264 -23.72 -2.27 -5.51
C LEU A 264 -22.85 -3.54 -5.51
N PRO A 265 -21.72 -3.62 -6.25
CA PRO A 265 -20.80 -4.77 -6.13
C PRO A 265 -20.25 -4.94 -4.72
N LEU A 266 -19.94 -3.84 -4.02
CA LEU A 266 -19.41 -3.85 -2.67
C LEU A 266 -20.43 -4.32 -1.62
N ALA A 267 -21.73 -4.25 -1.94
CA ALA A 267 -22.80 -4.70 -1.05
C ALA A 267 -23.04 -6.22 -1.12
N LYS A 268 -22.40 -6.95 -2.04
CA LYS A 268 -22.56 -8.41 -2.16
C LYS A 268 -22.09 -9.13 -0.89
N GLY A 269 -22.90 -10.04 -0.38
CA GLY A 269 -22.65 -10.78 0.86
C GLY A 269 -22.95 -10.00 2.15
N HIS A 270 -23.47 -8.77 2.03
CA HIS A 270 -23.79 -7.88 3.15
C HIS A 270 -25.29 -7.59 3.26
N ILE A 271 -25.68 -6.56 4.02
CA ILE A 271 -27.06 -6.12 4.15
C ILE A 271 -27.24 -4.85 3.32
N LEU A 272 -28.29 -4.77 2.52
CA LEU A 272 -28.63 -3.62 1.69
C LEU A 272 -30.02 -3.09 2.07
N TYR A 273 -30.08 -1.88 2.64
CA TYR A 273 -31.34 -1.17 2.90
C TYR A 273 -31.65 -0.26 1.73
N ILE A 274 -32.84 -0.37 1.17
CA ILE A 274 -33.29 0.43 0.04
C ILE A 274 -34.56 1.17 0.46
N ALA A 275 -34.53 2.50 0.40
CA ALA A 275 -35.72 3.31 0.57
C ALA A 275 -36.72 2.99 -0.56
N THR A 276 -37.98 2.78 -0.20
CA THR A 276 -39.11 2.75 -1.12
C THR A 276 -40.10 3.86 -0.81
N HIS A 277 -40.78 4.33 -1.85
CA HIS A 277 -41.90 5.27 -1.76
C HIS A 277 -43.04 4.75 -2.62
N GLU A 278 -44.19 4.49 -2.01
CA GLU A 278 -45.37 3.91 -2.66
C GLU A 278 -45.01 2.58 -3.36
N GLY A 279 -44.19 1.76 -2.70
CA GLY A 279 -43.72 0.47 -3.25
C GLY A 279 -42.69 0.60 -4.38
N GLN A 280 -42.21 1.80 -4.69
CA GLN A 280 -41.17 2.02 -5.70
C GLN A 280 -39.80 2.26 -5.05
N PRO A 281 -38.78 1.43 -5.34
CA PRO A 281 -37.42 1.63 -4.83
C PRO A 281 -36.78 2.91 -5.36
N THR A 282 -35.96 3.58 -4.53
CA THR A 282 -35.21 4.77 -4.96
C THR A 282 -34.10 4.46 -5.97
N VAL A 283 -33.63 3.21 -6.02
CA VAL A 283 -32.73 2.72 -7.07
C VAL A 283 -33.54 2.20 -8.25
N PRO A 284 -33.17 2.51 -9.51
CA PRO A 284 -33.84 1.92 -10.66
C PRO A 284 -33.75 0.38 -10.63
N ILE A 285 -34.88 -0.30 -10.82
CA ILE A 285 -34.95 -1.77 -10.73
C ILE A 285 -33.96 -2.43 -11.68
N ALA A 286 -33.87 -1.97 -12.93
CA ALA A 286 -32.90 -2.50 -13.90
C ALA A 286 -31.44 -2.38 -13.43
N THR A 287 -31.09 -1.30 -12.72
CA THR A 287 -29.77 -1.12 -12.11
C THR A 287 -29.55 -2.08 -10.94
N LEU A 288 -30.56 -2.28 -10.11
CA LEU A 288 -30.48 -3.24 -9.00
C LEU A 288 -30.33 -4.68 -9.52
N GLU A 289 -31.12 -5.07 -10.52
CA GLU A 289 -31.13 -6.42 -11.10
C GLU A 289 -29.87 -6.76 -11.89
N LYS A 290 -29.17 -5.76 -12.44
CA LYS A 290 -27.83 -5.93 -13.03
C LYS A 290 -26.84 -6.57 -12.05
N TYR A 291 -26.95 -6.29 -10.76
CA TYR A 291 -26.03 -6.77 -9.71
C TYR A 291 -26.64 -7.84 -8.81
N PHE A 292 -27.96 -7.83 -8.66
CA PHE A 292 -28.73 -8.77 -7.84
C PHE A 292 -29.90 -9.32 -8.67
N PRO A 293 -29.68 -10.34 -9.51
CA PRO A 293 -30.73 -10.90 -10.36
C PRO A 293 -31.95 -11.34 -9.55
N ASN A 294 -33.15 -10.99 -10.02
CA ASN A 294 -34.45 -11.20 -9.37
C ASN A 294 -34.71 -10.37 -8.10
N ALA A 295 -33.95 -9.30 -7.84
CA ALA A 295 -34.18 -8.43 -6.68
C ALA A 295 -35.58 -7.81 -6.64
N ALA A 296 -36.23 -7.59 -7.79
CA ALA A 296 -37.58 -7.03 -7.84
C ALA A 296 -38.62 -7.89 -7.11
N ALA A 297 -38.42 -9.21 -7.03
CA ALA A 297 -39.32 -10.12 -6.32
C ALA A 297 -39.36 -9.86 -4.80
N GLY A 298 -38.38 -9.14 -4.26
CA GLY A 298 -38.33 -8.75 -2.85
C GLY A 298 -39.10 -7.48 -2.49
N ILE A 299 -39.61 -6.73 -3.48
CA ILE A 299 -40.26 -5.44 -3.25
C ILE A 299 -41.57 -5.62 -2.47
N GLU A 300 -42.47 -6.49 -2.94
CA GLU A 300 -43.76 -6.73 -2.24
C GLU A 300 -43.58 -7.38 -0.86
N PRO A 301 -42.71 -8.40 -0.67
CA PRO A 301 -42.45 -8.95 0.67
C PRO A 301 -41.65 -8.02 1.59
N GLY A 302 -41.10 -6.92 1.07
CA GLY A 302 -40.24 -5.99 1.81
C GLY A 302 -38.81 -6.48 2.05
N GLN A 303 -38.46 -7.70 1.62
CA GLN A 303 -37.12 -8.26 1.75
C GLN A 303 -36.87 -9.43 0.79
N ILE A 304 -35.60 -9.66 0.45
CA ILE A 304 -35.13 -10.83 -0.30
C ILE A 304 -33.67 -11.13 0.03
N THR A 305 -33.24 -12.39 -0.14
CA THR A 305 -31.83 -12.78 -0.02
C THR A 305 -31.32 -13.29 -1.37
N ILE A 306 -30.23 -12.71 -1.88
CA ILE A 306 -29.62 -13.06 -3.17
C ILE A 306 -28.11 -13.22 -2.96
N GLU A 307 -27.57 -14.41 -3.26
CA GLU A 307 -26.13 -14.70 -3.16
C GLU A 307 -25.52 -14.31 -1.79
N GLY A 308 -26.25 -14.58 -0.70
CA GLY A 308 -25.84 -14.21 0.66
C GLY A 308 -26.05 -12.74 1.04
N THR A 309 -26.49 -11.90 0.10
CA THR A 309 -26.87 -10.50 0.34
C THR A 309 -28.32 -10.41 0.81
N GLN A 310 -28.56 -9.78 1.95
CA GLN A 310 -29.91 -9.52 2.44
C GLN A 310 -30.35 -8.12 2.02
N ILE A 311 -31.35 -8.02 1.15
CA ILE A 311 -31.90 -6.76 0.66
C ILE A 311 -33.22 -6.49 1.39
N LEU A 312 -33.36 -5.33 2.01
CA LEU A 312 -34.58 -4.88 2.67
C LEU A 312 -35.11 -3.63 1.97
N PHE A 313 -36.35 -3.70 1.53
CA PHE A 313 -37.09 -2.60 0.94
C PHE A 313 -37.90 -1.93 2.05
N ILE A 314 -37.53 -0.71 2.41
CA ILE A 314 -38.05 -0.02 3.57
C ILE A 314 -38.89 1.15 3.09
N GLU A 315 -40.20 1.02 3.28
CA GLU A 315 -41.18 2.04 2.93
C GLU A 315 -41.03 3.25 3.83
N LEU A 316 -40.81 4.40 3.20
CA LEU A 316 -40.67 5.68 3.88
C LEU A 316 -41.76 6.62 3.38
N PRO A 317 -42.56 7.22 4.28
CA PRO A 317 -43.60 8.15 3.87
C PRO A 317 -42.96 9.33 3.14
N ARG A 318 -43.53 9.70 1.98
CA ARG A 318 -43.11 10.91 1.26
C ARG A 318 -43.31 12.12 2.17
N GLU A 319 -42.22 12.83 2.46
CA GLU A 319 -42.28 14.16 3.03
C GLU A 319 -42.92 15.09 1.97
N ILE A 320 -44.17 15.49 2.24
CA ILE A 320 -44.90 16.47 1.41
C ILE A 320 -44.07 17.74 1.37
N SER A 321 -43.76 18.23 0.17
CA SER A 321 -42.98 19.46 0.04
C SER A 321 -43.73 20.65 0.65
N ILE A 322 -43.00 21.66 1.12
CA ILE A 322 -43.61 22.88 1.67
C ILE A 322 -44.59 23.52 0.67
N ASN A 323 -44.29 23.46 -0.62
CA ASN A 323 -45.16 23.99 -1.67
C ASN A 323 -46.43 23.18 -1.87
N GLU A 324 -46.36 21.84 -1.84
CA GLU A 324 -47.56 20.98 -1.90
C GLU A 324 -48.45 21.20 -0.69
N LYS A 325 -47.85 21.29 0.51
CA LYS A 325 -48.57 21.59 1.75
C LYS A 325 -49.26 22.96 1.69
N ARG A 326 -48.60 23.95 1.07
CA ARG A 326 -49.14 25.30 0.86
C ARG A 326 -50.29 25.31 -0.16
N ASN A 327 -50.17 24.56 -1.24
CA ASN A 327 -51.22 24.42 -2.26
C ASN A 327 -52.46 23.70 -1.70
N GLN A 328 -52.24 22.67 -0.89
CA GLN A 328 -53.30 21.93 -0.21
C GLN A 328 -54.07 22.83 0.77
N LEU A 329 -53.36 23.60 1.59
CA LEU A 329 -53.95 24.61 2.48
C LEU A 329 -54.72 25.70 1.71
N GLN A 330 -54.25 26.12 0.54
CA GLN A 330 -54.97 27.09 -0.31
C GLN A 330 -56.26 26.51 -0.89
N GLN A 331 -56.27 25.23 -1.29
CA GLN A 331 -57.48 24.56 -1.77
C GLN A 331 -58.49 24.36 -0.64
N GLU A 332 -58.06 23.93 0.54
CA GLU A 332 -58.93 23.79 1.71
C GLU A 332 -59.56 25.14 2.09
N ARG A 333 -58.78 26.23 2.05
CA ARG A 333 -59.28 27.58 2.31
C ARG A 333 -60.34 28.01 1.30
N LYS A 334 -60.13 27.76 0.00
CA LYS A 334 -61.13 28.04 -1.05
C LYS A 334 -62.42 27.26 -0.85
N GLN A 335 -62.33 25.97 -0.48
CA GLN A 335 -63.50 25.14 -0.21
C GLN A 335 -64.27 25.64 1.03
N LEU A 336 -63.56 26.09 2.06
CA LEU A 336 -64.16 26.64 3.27
C LEU A 336 -64.89 27.97 2.99
N GLU A 337 -64.29 28.84 2.17
CA GLU A 337 -64.91 30.10 1.72
C GLU A 337 -66.16 29.84 0.87
N GLN A 338 -66.13 28.87 -0.05
CA GLN A 338 -67.30 28.46 -0.82
C GLN A 338 -68.42 27.87 0.05
N ARG A 339 -68.08 27.09 1.08
CA ARG A 339 -69.05 26.59 2.06
C ARG A 339 -69.67 27.72 2.88
N LYS A 340 -68.87 28.69 3.33
CA LYS A 340 -69.38 29.89 4.04
C LYS A 340 -70.31 30.72 3.15
N ALA A 341 -69.97 30.95 1.89
CA ALA A 341 -70.82 31.66 0.94
C ALA A 341 -72.16 30.95 0.71
N LYS A 342 -72.16 29.61 0.60
CA LYS A 342 -73.40 28.81 0.50
C LYS A 342 -74.26 28.85 1.76
N LEU A 343 -73.65 28.97 2.94
CA LEU A 343 -74.37 29.10 4.21
C LEU A 343 -74.98 30.49 4.42
N LEU A 344 -74.35 31.55 3.90
CA LEU A 344 -74.84 32.92 3.96
C LEU A 344 -75.90 33.26 2.88
N ALA A 345 -76.04 32.41 1.87
CA ALA A 345 -77.05 32.53 0.81
C ALA A 345 -78.34 31.74 1.10
N LYS A 346 -78.41 31.09 2.27
CA LYS A 346 -79.64 30.57 2.89
C LYS A 346 -80.05 31.51 4.00
#